data_AF-A0A9E4A3G5-F1
#
_entry.id   AF-A0A9E4A3G5-F1
#
_cell.length_a   1.000
_cell.length_b   1.000
_cell.length_c   1.000
_cell.angle_alpha   90.00
_cell.angle_beta   90.00
_cell.angle_gamma   90.00
#
_symmetry.space_group_name_H-M   'P 1'
#
loop_
_entity.id
_entity.type
_entity.pdbx_description
1 polymer ?
#
loop_
_entity_poly.entity_id
_entity_poly.type
_entity_poly.pdbx_seq_one_letter_code
_entity_poly.pdbx_strand_id
1 'polypeptide(L)'
;MTLAEVFNLCQDIEIRHAKLYATLSLLLGNVDERVARFWEQMSTEEWQHYILVDFGRSLCARSFGLDTPATEMPPVSIQQITQALDKYEGQVVSEQVTLQEGFEIAIEIEGSEADTVYMYLLSIIRKAIYQSEETYLLDRISQIEKDMHTHIDHLIDATKRFAKDPELVRKAYSLKEHHSH
;
A
#
# COMPACT_ATOMS: atom_id res chain seq x y z
N MET A 1 -6.04 -3.97 -19.80
CA MET A 1 -5.93 -5.00 -18.75
C MET A 1 -7.31 -5.54 -18.42
N THR A 2 -7.41 -6.79 -17.97
CA THR A 2 -8.62 -7.35 -17.35
C THR A 2 -8.62 -7.07 -15.84
N LEU A 3 -9.78 -7.19 -15.18
CA LEU A 3 -9.85 -7.11 -13.72
C LEU A 3 -8.91 -8.14 -13.06
N ALA A 4 -8.80 -9.36 -13.63
CA ALA A 4 -7.86 -10.37 -13.13
C ALA A 4 -6.42 -9.86 -13.06
N GLU A 5 -5.95 -9.17 -14.10
CA GLU A 5 -4.60 -8.62 -14.19
C GLU A 5 -4.40 -7.48 -13.19
N VAL A 6 -5.39 -6.60 -13.02
CA VAL A 6 -5.31 -5.49 -12.06
C VAL A 6 -5.30 -6.00 -10.61
N PHE A 7 -6.15 -6.97 -10.29
CA PHE A 7 -6.13 -7.62 -8.97
C PHE A 7 -4.79 -8.31 -8.70
N ASN A 8 -4.24 -9.04 -9.68
CA ASN A 8 -2.94 -9.70 -9.53
C ASN A 8 -1.82 -8.68 -9.30
N LEU A 9 -1.82 -7.56 -10.03
CA LEU A 9 -0.85 -6.49 -9.87
C LEU A 9 -0.93 -5.89 -8.46
N CYS A 10 -2.13 -5.53 -8.01
CA CYS A 10 -2.30 -4.95 -6.67
C CYS A 10 -1.90 -5.95 -5.58
N GLN A 11 -2.30 -7.21 -5.68
CA GLN A 11 -1.87 -8.26 -4.75
C GLN A 11 -0.34 -8.41 -4.69
N ASP A 12 0.35 -8.32 -5.82
CA ASP A 12 1.82 -8.34 -5.87
C ASP A 12 2.42 -7.10 -5.19
N ILE A 13 1.86 -5.91 -5.42
CA ILE A 13 2.29 -4.67 -4.78
C ILE A 13 2.17 -4.76 -3.25
N GLU A 14 0.96 -5.04 -2.73
CA GLU A 14 0.70 -5.06 -1.29
C GLU A 14 1.60 -6.08 -0.56
N ILE A 15 1.79 -7.28 -1.14
CA ILE A 15 2.61 -8.30 -0.50
C ILE A 15 4.11 -7.96 -0.53
N ARG A 16 4.55 -7.21 -1.55
CA ARG A 16 5.93 -6.74 -1.65
C ARG A 16 6.19 -5.61 -0.66
N HIS A 17 5.26 -4.66 -0.50
CA HIS A 17 5.33 -3.65 0.57
C HIS A 17 5.39 -4.31 1.95
N ALA A 18 4.49 -5.26 2.23
CA ALA A 18 4.46 -5.98 3.50
C ALA A 18 5.81 -6.65 3.82
N LYS A 19 6.42 -7.32 2.83
CA LYS A 19 7.74 -7.96 2.98
C LYS A 19 8.86 -6.94 3.15
N LEU A 20 8.81 -5.83 2.43
CA LEU A 20 9.80 -4.77 2.53
C LEU A 20 9.79 -4.17 3.95
N TYR A 21 8.62 -3.85 4.48
CA TYR A 21 8.47 -3.35 5.85
C TYR A 21 8.88 -4.38 6.90
N ALA A 22 8.54 -5.66 6.72
CA ALA A 22 9.04 -6.72 7.59
C ALA A 22 10.58 -6.79 7.60
N THR A 23 11.20 -6.65 6.42
CA THR A 23 12.66 -6.67 6.30
C THR A 23 13.30 -5.44 6.94
N LEU A 24 12.70 -4.25 6.77
CA LEU A 24 13.13 -3.03 7.47
C LEU A 24 13.04 -3.19 8.99
N SER A 25 12.01 -3.86 9.52
CA SER A 25 11.94 -4.17 10.96
C SER A 25 13.14 -4.99 11.42
N LEU A 26 13.49 -6.05 10.67
CA LEU A 26 14.61 -6.93 11.03
C LEU A 26 15.96 -6.21 10.96
N LEU A 27 16.17 -5.37 9.94
CA LEU A 27 17.43 -4.65 9.74
C LEU A 27 17.61 -3.48 10.71
N LEU A 28 16.55 -2.68 10.89
CA LEU A 28 16.60 -1.45 11.67
C LEU A 28 16.17 -1.63 13.12
N GLY A 29 15.58 -2.79 13.47
CA GLY A 29 15.01 -3.03 14.79
C GLY A 29 16.02 -3.12 15.93
N ASN A 30 17.28 -3.45 15.61
CA ASN A 30 18.38 -3.42 16.59
C ASN A 30 18.79 -2.00 17.00
N VAL A 31 18.33 -0.96 16.28
CA VAL A 31 18.63 0.45 16.59
C VAL A 31 17.71 0.99 17.69
N ASP A 32 16.42 0.65 17.64
CA ASP A 32 15.40 1.05 18.62
C ASP A 32 14.19 0.11 18.48
N GLU A 33 13.75 -0.52 19.58
CA GLU A 33 12.59 -1.42 19.56
C GLU A 33 11.32 -0.74 19.03
N ARG A 34 11.19 0.58 19.24
CA ARG A 34 10.03 1.35 18.75
C ARG A 34 10.06 1.52 17.23
N VAL A 35 11.25 1.50 16.63
CA VAL A 35 11.42 1.50 15.17
C VAL A 35 11.06 0.11 14.63
N ALA A 36 11.51 -0.97 15.27
CA ALA A 36 11.12 -2.33 14.90
C ALA A 36 9.59 -2.50 14.86
N ARG A 37 8.93 -2.12 15.96
CA ARG A 37 7.48 -2.21 16.11
C ARG A 37 6.72 -1.35 15.10
N PHE A 38 7.26 -0.18 14.75
CA PHE A 38 6.68 0.66 13.70
C PHE A 38 6.69 -0.09 12.35
N TRP A 39 7.84 -0.62 11.93
CA TRP A 39 7.94 -1.36 10.67
C TRP A 39 7.12 -2.66 10.67
N GLU A 40 7.02 -3.36 11.80
CA GLU A 40 6.11 -4.51 11.95
C GLU A 40 4.64 -4.12 11.78
N GLN A 41 4.25 -2.97 12.32
CA GLN A 41 2.91 -2.45 12.17
C GLN A 41 2.62 -2.11 10.70
N MET A 42 3.52 -1.38 10.03
CA MET A 42 3.40 -1.07 8.61
C MET A 42 3.25 -2.35 7.77
N SER A 43 4.10 -3.35 8.03
CA SER A 43 4.01 -4.67 7.36
C SER A 43 2.66 -5.36 7.58
N THR A 44 2.10 -5.26 8.79
CA THR A 44 0.80 -5.84 9.13
C THR A 44 -0.34 -5.14 8.43
N GLU A 45 -0.28 -3.81 8.30
CA GLU A 45 -1.27 -2.99 7.61
C GLU A 45 -1.30 -3.34 6.10
N GLU A 46 -0.14 -3.44 5.44
CA GLU A 46 -0.05 -3.89 4.04
C GLU A 46 -0.57 -5.33 3.82
N TRP A 47 -0.35 -6.23 4.79
CA TRP A 47 -0.93 -7.57 4.73
C TRP A 47 -2.47 -7.55 4.81
N GLN A 48 -3.04 -6.61 5.56
CA GLN A 48 -4.50 -6.43 5.60
C GLN A 48 -5.04 -5.89 4.28
N HIS A 49 -4.32 -4.99 3.61
CA HIS A 49 -4.64 -4.54 2.25
C HIS A 49 -4.65 -5.72 1.27
N TYR A 50 -3.61 -6.56 1.28
CA TYR A 50 -3.57 -7.79 0.47
C TYR A 50 -4.82 -8.67 0.67
N ILE A 51 -5.21 -8.93 1.92
CA ILE A 51 -6.40 -9.72 2.26
C ILE A 51 -7.66 -9.05 1.69
N LEU A 52 -7.76 -7.72 1.73
CA LEU A 52 -8.91 -7.01 1.18
C LEU A 52 -8.98 -7.16 -0.33
N VAL A 53 -7.86 -7.01 -1.02
CA VAL A 53 -7.78 -7.15 -2.48
C VAL A 53 -8.22 -8.55 -2.88
N ASP A 54 -7.80 -9.59 -2.16
CA ASP A 54 -8.22 -10.97 -2.41
C ASP A 54 -9.72 -11.21 -2.15
N PHE A 55 -10.25 -10.63 -1.06
CA PHE A 55 -11.68 -10.62 -0.79
C PHE A 55 -12.47 -9.93 -1.92
N GLY A 56 -12.00 -8.77 -2.34
CA GLY A 56 -12.58 -7.99 -3.43
C GLY A 56 -12.58 -8.74 -4.75
N ARG A 57 -11.48 -9.42 -5.06
CA ARG A 57 -11.34 -10.29 -6.24
C ARG A 57 -12.42 -11.37 -6.25
N SER A 58 -12.61 -12.06 -5.13
CA SER A 58 -13.62 -13.12 -5.00
C SER A 58 -15.04 -12.57 -5.22
N LEU A 59 -15.33 -11.38 -4.70
CA LEU A 59 -16.61 -10.70 -4.89
C LEU A 59 -16.80 -10.23 -6.35
N CYS A 60 -15.79 -9.64 -6.98
CA CYS A 60 -15.87 -9.21 -8.38
C CYS A 60 -15.99 -10.41 -9.34
N ALA A 61 -15.34 -11.54 -9.03
CA ALA A 61 -15.46 -12.76 -9.81
C ALA A 61 -16.90 -13.27 -9.90
N ARG A 62 -17.67 -13.21 -8.79
CA ARG A 62 -19.08 -13.61 -8.77
C ARG A 62 -20.03 -12.55 -9.36
N SER A 63 -19.71 -11.25 -9.22
CA SER A 63 -20.61 -10.18 -9.66
C SER A 63 -20.45 -9.80 -11.14
N PHE A 64 -19.21 -9.81 -11.65
CA PHE A 64 -18.88 -9.33 -13.01
C PHE A 64 -18.11 -10.35 -13.85
N GLY A 65 -17.37 -11.26 -13.20
CA GLY A 65 -16.35 -12.07 -13.85
C GLY A 65 -15.02 -11.32 -14.02
N LEU A 66 -13.90 -12.02 -13.83
CA LEU A 66 -12.57 -11.40 -13.80
C LEU A 66 -11.97 -11.11 -15.19
N ASP A 67 -12.52 -11.69 -16.25
CA ASP A 67 -12.14 -11.38 -17.63
C ASP A 67 -12.69 -10.03 -18.12
N THR A 68 -13.51 -9.37 -17.30
CA THR A 68 -14.05 -8.04 -17.59
C THR A 68 -12.91 -7.03 -17.82
N PRO A 69 -12.95 -6.25 -18.90
CA PRO A 69 -11.98 -5.18 -19.14
C PRO A 69 -11.98 -4.10 -18.05
N ALA A 70 -10.79 -3.69 -17.59
CA ALA A 70 -10.62 -2.60 -16.63
C ALA A 70 -10.64 -1.23 -17.32
N THR A 71 -11.77 -0.85 -17.92
CA THR A 71 -11.88 0.32 -18.83
C THR A 71 -11.78 1.68 -18.15
N GLU A 72 -12.11 1.75 -16.86
CA GLU A 72 -12.08 3.00 -16.06
C GLU A 72 -10.78 3.15 -15.26
N MET A 73 -9.80 2.26 -15.46
CA MET A 73 -8.54 2.33 -14.74
C MET A 73 -7.77 3.60 -15.14
N PRO A 74 -7.33 4.43 -14.17
CA PRO A 74 -6.48 5.58 -14.46
C PRO A 74 -5.19 5.16 -15.17
N PRO A 75 -4.59 6.04 -15.99
CA PRO A 75 -3.31 5.75 -16.61
C PRO A 75 -2.24 5.64 -15.51
N VAL A 76 -1.71 4.43 -15.31
CA VAL A 76 -0.58 4.15 -14.43
C VAL A 76 0.47 3.37 -15.19
N SER A 77 1.73 3.54 -14.81
CA SER A 77 2.85 2.84 -15.40
C SER A 77 3.23 1.63 -14.56
N ILE A 78 2.70 0.47 -14.93
CA ILE A 78 3.04 -0.82 -14.31
C ILE A 78 4.56 -1.03 -14.29
N GLN A 79 5.24 -0.63 -15.35
CA GLN A 79 6.69 -0.71 -15.44
C GLN A 79 7.38 0.16 -14.39
N GLN A 80 6.93 1.41 -14.17
CA GLN A 80 7.52 2.27 -13.14
C GLN A 80 7.27 1.73 -11.73
N ILE A 81 6.05 1.24 -11.46
CA ILE A 81 5.70 0.62 -10.16
C ILE A 81 6.62 -0.58 -9.89
N THR A 82 6.68 -1.53 -10.84
CA THR A 82 7.49 -2.75 -10.66
C THR A 82 8.99 -2.46 -10.57
N GLN A 83 9.51 -1.54 -11.39
CA GLN A 83 10.93 -1.14 -11.32
C GLN A 83 11.29 -0.43 -10.02
N ALA A 84 10.38 0.39 -9.48
CA ALA A 84 10.58 1.04 -8.18
C ALA A 84 10.64 -0.02 -7.07
N LEU A 85 9.70 -0.96 -7.05
CA LEU A 85 9.71 -2.07 -6.09
C LEU A 85 10.96 -2.93 -6.21
N ASP A 86 11.38 -3.31 -7.42
CA ASP A 86 12.60 -4.09 -7.64
C ASP A 86 13.84 -3.35 -7.10
N LYS A 87 13.92 -2.04 -7.32
CA LYS A 87 15.00 -1.18 -6.81
C LYS A 87 15.02 -1.19 -5.28
N TYR A 88 13.88 -0.93 -4.63
CA TYR A 88 13.84 -0.82 -3.17
C TYR A 88 14.04 -2.16 -2.47
N GLU A 89 13.48 -3.25 -3.01
CA GLU A 89 13.75 -4.59 -2.52
C GLU A 89 15.23 -4.94 -2.66
N GLY A 90 15.85 -4.64 -3.81
CA GLY A 90 17.28 -4.85 -4.00
C GLY A 90 18.13 -4.06 -3.01
N GLN A 91 17.74 -2.82 -2.71
CA GLN A 91 18.41 -1.97 -1.72
C GLN A 91 18.28 -2.54 -0.30
N VAL A 92 17.08 -2.91 0.12
CA VAL A 92 16.81 -3.46 1.46
C VAL A 92 17.47 -4.82 1.66
N VAL A 93 17.39 -5.72 0.66
CA VAL A 93 18.02 -7.05 0.72
C VAL A 93 19.55 -6.98 0.75
N SER A 94 20.15 -5.91 0.23
CA SER A 94 21.60 -5.71 0.34
C SER A 94 22.08 -5.39 1.77
N GLU A 95 21.17 -5.24 2.74
CA GLU A 95 21.41 -4.96 4.17
C GLU A 95 22.17 -3.65 4.44
N GLN A 96 22.24 -2.74 3.47
CA GLN A 96 22.93 -1.44 3.58
C GLN A 96 21.96 -0.26 3.71
N VAL A 97 20.85 -0.46 4.44
CA VAL A 97 19.84 0.58 4.62
C VAL A 97 19.96 1.21 5.99
N THR A 98 20.18 2.53 6.02
CA THR A 98 20.10 3.34 7.23
C THR A 98 18.65 3.63 7.59
N LEU A 99 18.41 4.09 8.82
CA LEU A 99 17.07 4.47 9.26
C LEU A 99 16.45 5.56 8.38
N GLN A 100 17.25 6.54 7.94
CA GLN A 100 16.78 7.62 7.05
C GLN A 100 16.39 7.09 5.67
N GLU A 101 17.22 6.22 5.09
CA GLU A 101 16.91 5.58 3.80
C GLU A 101 15.67 4.69 3.91
N GLY A 102 15.47 3.99 5.03
CA GLY A 102 14.25 3.21 5.25
C GLY A 102 12.98 4.08 5.23
N PHE A 103 13.00 5.25 5.87
CA PHE A 103 11.90 6.21 5.79
C PHE A 103 11.75 6.82 4.39
N GLU A 104 12.85 7.12 3.70
CA GLU A 104 12.79 7.61 2.32
C GLU A 104 12.13 6.60 1.38
N ILE A 105 12.53 5.33 1.48
CA ILE A 105 11.93 4.23 0.70
C ILE A 105 10.42 4.15 0.98
N ALA A 106 10.01 4.15 2.26
CA ALA A 106 8.60 4.10 2.63
C ALA A 106 7.82 5.28 2.02
N ILE A 107 8.33 6.51 2.15
CA ILE A 107 7.68 7.70 1.60
C ILE A 107 7.57 7.63 0.07
N GLU A 108 8.59 7.13 -0.62
CA GLU A 108 8.55 6.98 -2.09
C GLU A 108 7.57 5.91 -2.55
N ILE A 109 7.42 4.83 -1.78
CA ILE A 109 6.46 3.75 -2.05
C ILE A 109 5.02 4.21 -1.81
N GLU A 110 4.74 4.80 -0.64
CA GLU A 110 3.41 5.33 -0.25
C GLU A 110 2.98 6.58 -1.05
N GLY A 111 3.89 7.14 -1.85
CA GLY A 111 3.61 8.24 -2.77
C GLY A 111 3.55 7.81 -4.24
N SER A 112 3.60 6.51 -4.51
CA SER A 112 3.68 5.98 -5.86
C SER A 112 2.31 5.77 -6.50
N GLU A 113 2.30 5.46 -7.80
CA GLU A 113 1.06 5.11 -8.53
C GLU A 113 0.40 3.81 -8.03
N ALA A 114 1.02 3.08 -7.10
CA ALA A 114 0.46 1.90 -6.43
C ALA A 114 -0.92 2.20 -5.82
N ASP A 115 -1.05 3.32 -5.12
CA ASP A 115 -2.31 3.73 -4.47
C ASP A 115 -3.43 3.96 -5.48
N THR A 116 -3.08 4.43 -6.67
CA THR A 116 -4.06 4.64 -7.74
C THR A 116 -4.65 3.30 -8.20
N VAL A 117 -3.85 2.22 -8.23
CA VAL A 117 -4.33 0.87 -8.54
C VAL A 117 -5.27 0.38 -7.44
N TYR A 118 -4.89 0.55 -6.18
CA TYR A 118 -5.67 0.13 -5.02
C TYR A 118 -7.02 0.87 -4.95
N MET A 119 -7.02 2.19 -5.07
CA MET A 119 -8.22 3.03 -5.06
C MET A 119 -9.17 2.71 -6.22
N TYR A 120 -8.61 2.43 -7.40
CA TYR A 120 -9.42 1.93 -8.52
C TYR A 120 -10.13 0.62 -8.14
N LEU A 121 -9.42 -0.36 -7.58
CA LEU A 121 -10.02 -1.64 -7.16
C LEU A 121 -11.06 -1.45 -6.06
N LEU A 122 -10.84 -0.59 -5.07
CA LEU A 122 -11.84 -0.26 -4.05
C LEU A 122 -13.15 0.23 -4.67
N SER A 123 -13.07 1.09 -5.69
CA SER A 123 -14.26 1.57 -6.40
C SER A 123 -15.02 0.42 -7.10
N ILE A 124 -14.30 -0.53 -7.70
CA ILE A 124 -14.89 -1.70 -8.36
C ILE A 124 -15.50 -2.67 -7.34
N ILE A 125 -14.84 -2.86 -6.19
CA ILE A 125 -15.34 -3.68 -5.09
C ILE A 125 -16.65 -3.07 -4.56
N ARG A 126 -16.72 -1.75 -4.34
CA ARG A 126 -17.96 -1.05 -3.94
C ARG A 126 -19.08 -1.30 -4.95
N LYS A 127 -18.80 -1.17 -6.26
CA LYS A 127 -19.79 -1.50 -7.31
C LYS A 127 -20.26 -2.94 -7.21
N ALA A 128 -19.35 -3.89 -6.97
CA ALA A 128 -19.68 -5.31 -6.81
C ALA A 128 -20.58 -5.57 -5.59
N ILE A 129 -20.33 -4.88 -4.48
CA ILE A 129 -21.16 -4.95 -3.26
C ILE A 129 -22.58 -4.47 -3.57
N TYR A 130 -22.73 -3.31 -4.22
CA TYR A 130 -24.05 -2.80 -4.57
C TYR A 130 -24.80 -3.73 -5.53
N GLN A 131 -24.11 -4.28 -6.53
CA GLN A 131 -24.74 -5.19 -7.50
C GLN A 131 -25.14 -6.54 -6.89
N SER A 132 -24.39 -7.01 -5.89
CA SER A 132 -24.70 -8.27 -5.19
C SER A 132 -25.70 -8.09 -4.03
N GLU A 133 -26.15 -6.86 -3.77
CA GLU A 133 -27.02 -6.49 -2.64
C GLU A 133 -26.44 -6.82 -1.25
N GLU A 134 -25.13 -7.10 -1.16
CA GLU A 134 -24.44 -7.47 0.08
C GLU A 134 -23.94 -6.23 0.85
N THR A 135 -24.81 -5.24 1.04
CA THR A 135 -24.43 -3.91 1.59
C THR A 135 -23.80 -3.94 2.98
N TYR A 136 -24.01 -5.01 3.76
CA TYR A 136 -23.33 -5.25 5.03
C TYR A 136 -21.79 -5.35 4.88
N LEU A 137 -21.28 -5.57 3.67
CA LEU A 137 -19.85 -5.61 3.37
C LEU A 137 -19.24 -4.20 3.20
N LEU A 138 -20.05 -3.15 3.08
CA LEU A 138 -19.55 -1.77 2.92
C LEU A 138 -18.76 -1.30 4.15
N ASP A 139 -19.17 -1.71 5.35
CA ASP A 139 -18.47 -1.36 6.59
C ASP A 139 -17.02 -1.86 6.58
N ARG A 140 -16.78 -3.04 5.97
CA ARG A 140 -15.43 -3.59 5.81
C ARG A 140 -14.58 -2.72 4.89
N ILE A 141 -15.15 -2.18 3.81
CA ILE A 141 -14.42 -1.31 2.88
C ILE A 141 -14.13 0.05 3.51
N SER A 142 -15.14 0.65 4.16
CA SER A 142 -14.99 1.94 4.83
C SER A 142 -14.02 1.93 6.00
N GLN A 143 -13.92 0.82 6.74
CA GLN A 143 -12.91 0.70 7.79
C GLN A 143 -11.49 0.74 7.21
N ILE A 144 -11.25 0.10 6.07
CA ILE A 144 -9.91 0.01 5.49
C ILE A 144 -9.48 1.31 4.83
N GLU A 145 -10.39 2.02 4.17
CA GLU A 145 -10.10 3.39 3.70
C GLU A 145 -9.68 4.30 4.85
N LYS A 146 -10.32 4.17 6.02
CA LYS A 146 -9.92 4.92 7.22
C LYS A 146 -8.54 4.50 7.72
N ASP A 147 -8.24 3.20 7.67
CA ASP A 147 -6.95 2.67 8.09
C ASP A 147 -5.81 3.15 7.17
N MET A 148 -6.05 3.26 5.85
CA MET A 148 -5.09 3.82 4.87
C MET A 148 -4.74 5.30 5.17
N HIS A 149 -5.71 6.13 5.53
CA HIS A 149 -5.41 7.51 5.97
C HIS A 149 -4.58 7.54 7.27
N THR A 150 -4.88 6.60 8.17
CA THR A 150 -4.17 6.46 9.44
C THR A 150 -2.74 5.96 9.24
N HIS A 151 -2.51 5.10 8.24
CA HIS A 151 -1.20 4.60 7.82
C HIS A 151 -0.24 5.74 7.43
N ILE A 152 -0.71 6.68 6.61
CA ILE A 152 0.06 7.87 6.21
C ILE A 152 0.36 8.77 7.42
N ASP A 153 -0.61 8.95 8.32
CA ASP A 153 -0.41 9.70 9.57
C ASP A 153 0.68 9.04 10.46
N HIS A 154 0.65 7.72 10.58
CA HIS A 154 1.65 6.96 11.31
C HIS A 154 3.04 7.11 10.70
N LEU A 155 3.17 7.03 9.37
CA LEU A 155 4.45 7.22 8.67
C LEU A 155 5.01 8.62 8.90
N ILE A 156 4.17 9.66 8.82
CA ILE A 156 4.57 11.05 9.07
C ILE A 156 5.08 11.22 10.50
N ASP A 157 4.35 10.71 11.48
CA ASP A 157 4.72 10.86 12.90
C ASP A 157 5.96 10.04 13.26
N ALA A 158 6.12 8.84 12.69
CA ALA A 158 7.33 8.05 12.81
C ALA A 158 8.53 8.77 12.17
N THR A 159 8.37 9.34 10.98
CA THR A 159 9.43 10.11 10.30
C THR A 159 9.90 11.28 11.16
N LYS A 160 8.97 12.06 11.74
CA LYS A 160 9.30 13.16 12.68
C LYS A 160 10.08 12.67 13.89
N ARG A 161 9.66 11.54 14.45
CA ARG A 161 10.18 11.02 15.72
C ARG A 161 11.56 10.39 15.55
N PHE A 162 11.76 9.63 14.47
CA PHE A 162 12.88 8.72 14.33
C PHE A 162 13.93 9.22 13.32
N ALA A 163 13.52 9.71 12.14
CA ALA A 163 14.45 10.19 11.12
C ALA A 163 15.07 11.56 11.47
N LYS A 164 14.27 12.43 12.11
CA LYS A 164 14.65 13.80 12.54
C LYS A 164 15.23 14.68 11.41
N ASP A 165 14.91 14.35 10.16
CA ASP A 165 15.30 15.11 8.98
C ASP A 165 14.12 15.99 8.51
N PRO A 166 14.24 17.33 8.54
CA PRO A 166 13.19 18.23 8.10
C PRO A 166 12.75 18.05 6.64
N GLU A 167 13.66 17.64 5.75
CA GLU A 167 13.35 17.40 4.34
C GLU A 167 12.48 16.14 4.19
N LEU A 168 12.86 15.04 4.84
CA LEU A 168 12.06 13.81 4.85
C LEU A 168 10.69 14.03 5.48
N VAL A 169 10.61 14.79 6.58
CA VAL A 169 9.31 15.15 7.18
C VAL A 169 8.44 15.93 6.20
N ARG A 170 9.02 16.85 5.41
CA ARG A 170 8.26 17.58 4.38
C ARG A 170 7.79 16.67 3.26
N LYS A 171 8.64 15.74 2.79
CA LYS A 171 8.25 14.74 1.79
C LYS A 171 7.09 13.88 2.32
N ALA A 172 7.20 13.35 3.55
CA ALA A 172 6.13 12.58 4.17
C ALA A 172 4.82 13.36 4.28
N TYR A 173 4.86 14.65 4.64
CA TYR A 173 3.66 15.48 4.68
C TYR A 173 2.98 15.66 3.32
N SER A 174 3.75 15.69 2.24
CA SER A 174 3.19 15.81 0.89
C SER A 174 2.34 14.61 0.49
N LEU A 175 2.50 13.46 1.14
CA LEU A 175 1.63 12.28 0.96
C LEU A 175 0.18 12.60 1.31
N LYS A 176 -0.07 13.46 2.31
CA LYS A 176 -1.45 13.85 2.65
C LYS A 176 -2.18 14.51 1.48
N GLU A 177 -1.48 15.29 0.66
CA GLU A 177 -2.07 15.94 -0.50
C GLU A 177 -2.47 14.93 -1.58
N HIS A 178 -1.73 13.81 -1.69
CA HIS A 178 -2.01 12.73 -2.63
C HIS A 178 -3.17 11.83 -2.17
N HIS A 179 -3.36 11.70 -0.85
CA HIS A 179 -4.36 10.81 -0.23
C HIS A 179 -5.67 11.51 0.20
N SER A 180 -5.84 12.81 -0.08
CA SER A 180 -7.02 13.60 0.37
C SER A 180 -8.25 13.53 -0.55
N HIS A 181 -8.41 12.49 -1.38
CA HIS A 181 -9.50 12.39 -2.38
C HIS A 181 -10.35 11.13 -2.26
#